data_AF-X1EI46-F1
#
_entry.id   AF-X1EI46-F1
#
_cell.length_a   1.000
_cell.length_b   1.000
_cell.length_c   1.000
_cell.angle_alpha   90.00
_cell.angle_beta   90.00
_cell.angle_gamma   90.00
#
_symmetry.space_group_name_H-M   'P 1'
#
loop_
_entity.id
_entity.type
_entity.pdbx_description
1 polymer ?
#
loop_
_entity_poly.entity_id
_entity_poly.type
_entity_poly.pdbx_seq_one_letter_code
_entity_poly.pdbx_strand_id
1 'polypeptide(L)' 'TEGIMSASEAAEHLGITRSAVVKSAQAGRLKGKKIGKTWVLLRRSVESYQVAAHRVAAGRAAHRK' A
#
# COMPACT_ATOMS: atom_id res chain seq x y z
N THR A 1 -6.23 -1.06 17.61
CA THR A 1 -4.80 -0.95 17.96
C THR A 1 -4.16 0.13 17.11
N GLU A 2 -3.55 1.14 17.73
CA GLU A 2 -2.75 2.17 17.03
C GLU A 2 -1.41 1.60 16.55
N GLY A 3 -1.49 0.62 15.64
CA GLY A 3 -0.32 -0.03 15.07
C GLY A 3 0.22 0.74 13.87
N ILE A 4 1.55 0.72 13.72
CA ILE A 4 2.20 0.95 12.44
C ILE A 4 2.49 -0.37 11.75
N MET A 5 2.59 -0.36 10.42
CA MET A 5 3.03 -1.51 9.63
C MET A 5 3.92 -1.04 8.48
N SER A 6 4.77 -1.95 8.01
CA SER A 6 5.59 -1.74 6.83
C SER A 6 4.74 -1.72 5.56
N ALA A 7 5.30 -1.17 4.49
CA ALA A 7 4.67 -1.25 3.16
C ALA A 7 4.52 -2.69 2.63
N SER A 8 5.32 -3.65 3.12
CA SER A 8 5.20 -5.06 2.73
C SER A 8 3.99 -5.72 3.42
N GLU A 9 3.85 -5.55 4.74
CA GLU A 9 2.68 -6.04 5.48
C GLU A 9 1.38 -5.42 4.96
N ALA A 10 1.38 -4.14 4.64
CA ALA A 10 0.22 -3.48 4.04
C ALA A 10 -0.12 -4.04 2.64
N ALA A 11 0.88 -4.46 1.88
CA ALA A 11 0.68 -5.03 0.54
C ALA A 11 0.02 -6.41 0.63
N GLU A 12 0.49 -7.24 1.55
CA GLU A 12 -0.12 -8.53 1.88
C GLU A 12 -1.54 -8.35 2.38
N HIS A 13 -1.76 -7.41 3.31
CA HIS A 13 -3.08 -7.12 3.87
C HIS A 13 -4.10 -6.64 2.82
N LEU A 14 -3.66 -5.81 1.87
CA LEU A 14 -4.51 -5.25 0.82
C LEU A 14 -4.59 -6.13 -0.44
N GLY A 15 -3.79 -7.18 -0.55
CA GLY A 15 -3.70 -8.02 -1.75
C GLY A 15 -3.16 -7.29 -2.99
N ILE A 16 -2.32 -6.26 -2.81
CA ILE A 16 -1.71 -5.46 -3.88
C ILE A 16 -0.18 -5.51 -3.81
N THR A 17 0.51 -4.91 -4.79
CA THR A 17 1.98 -4.86 -4.75
C THR A 17 2.50 -3.82 -3.75
N ARG A 18 3.66 -4.10 -3.14
CA ARG A 18 4.38 -3.13 -2.31
C ARG A 18 4.61 -1.79 -3.02
N SER A 19 4.91 -1.82 -4.31
CA SER A 19 5.07 -0.61 -5.11
C SER A 19 3.78 0.21 -5.21
N ALA A 20 2.61 -0.44 -5.31
CA ALA A 20 1.31 0.25 -5.31
C ALA A 20 1.01 0.88 -3.95
N VAL A 21 1.35 0.20 -2.86
CA VAL A 21 1.27 0.74 -1.50
C VAL A 21 2.15 1.99 -1.35
N VAL A 22 3.42 1.90 -1.74
CA VAL A 22 4.37 3.03 -1.67
C VAL A 22 3.88 4.23 -2.50
N LYS A 23 3.42 4.01 -3.74
CA LYS A 23 2.86 5.06 -4.59
C LYS A 23 1.62 5.70 -3.96
N SER A 24 0.80 4.91 -3.27
CA SER A 24 -0.40 5.42 -2.60
C SER A 24 -0.07 6.23 -1.33
N ALA A 25 0.98 5.84 -0.61
CA ALA A 25 1.50 6.61 0.51
C ALA A 25 2.17 7.92 0.07
N GLN A 26 2.97 7.88 -1.00
CA GLN A 26 3.55 9.08 -1.63
C GLN A 26 2.46 10.05 -2.12
N ALA A 27 1.36 9.53 -2.66
CA ALA A 27 0.22 10.32 -3.10
C ALA A 27 -0.69 10.78 -1.92
N GLY A 28 -0.33 10.49 -0.67
CA GLY A 28 -1.08 10.90 0.51
C GLY A 28 -2.39 10.14 0.77
N ARG A 29 -2.69 9.12 -0.05
CA ARG A 29 -3.90 8.29 0.07
C ARG A 29 -3.80 7.26 1.20
N LEU A 30 -2.60 6.77 1.47
CA LEU A 30 -2.30 6.00 2.68
C LEU A 30 -1.53 6.90 3.65
N LYS A 31 -2.01 7.01 4.89
CA LYS A 31 -1.31 7.77 5.93
C LYS A 31 -0.11 6.99 6.41
N GLY A 32 1.05 7.62 6.33
CA GLY A 32 2.32 7.07 6.78
C GLY A 32 3.46 8.04 6.60
N LYS A 33 4.65 7.61 7.02
CA LYS A 33 5.87 8.39 6.92
C LYS A 33 7.00 7.51 6.38
N LYS A 34 7.90 8.12 5.62
CA LYS A 34 9.16 7.49 5.24
C LYS A 34 10.17 7.62 6.38
N ILE A 35 10.68 6.50 6.87
CA ILE A 35 11.74 6.42 7.87
C ILE A 35 12.96 5.77 7.19
N GLY A 36 14.02 6.56 7.00
CA GLY A 36 15.17 6.16 6.20
C GLY A 36 14.74 5.80 4.76
N LYS A 37 14.95 4.54 4.37
CA LYS A 37 14.58 4.01 3.04
C LYS A 37 13.22 3.29 3.02
N THR A 38 12.54 3.19 4.16
CA THR A 38 11.33 2.37 4.31
C THR A 38 10.10 3.22 4.57
N TRP A 39 8.96 2.80 4.02
CA TRP A 39 7.66 3.38 4.32
C TRP A 39 7.02 2.65 5.50
N VAL A 40 6.57 3.43 6.46
CA VAL A 40 5.83 2.99 7.64
C VAL A 40 4.44 3.63 7.58
N LEU A 41 3.40 2.81 7.69
CA LEU A 41 2.02 3.18 7.45
C LEU A 41 1.20 3.01 8.72
N LEU A 42 0.22 3.88 8.92
CA LEU A 42 -0.75 3.71 10.00
C LEU A 42 -1.68 2.55 9.65
N ARG A 43 -1.75 1.53 10.50
CA ARG A 43 -2.60 0.35 10.31
C ARG A 43 -4.05 0.72 10.02
N ARG A 44 -4.64 1.64 10.82
CA ARG A 44 -6.01 2.14 10.62
C ARG A 44 -6.24 2.75 9.23
N SER A 45 -5.22 3.38 8.65
CA SER A 45 -5.32 3.97 7.31
C SER A 45 -5.25 2.90 6.23
N VAL A 46 -4.54 1.80 6.47
CA VAL A 46 -4.47 0.65 5.56
C VAL A 46 -5.79 -0.12 5.62
N GLU A 47 -6.32 -0.40 6.82
CA GLU A 47 -7.59 -1.13 7.03
C GLU A 47 -8.80 -0.40 6.41
N SER A 48 -8.78 0.94 6.42
CA SER A 48 -9.82 1.76 5.78
C SER A 48 -9.57 2.02 4.28
N TYR A 49 -8.44 1.58 3.74
CA TYR A 49 -8.07 1.85 2.36
C TYR A 49 -8.85 0.97 1.39
N GLN A 50 -9.82 1.56 0.71
CA GLN A 50 -10.55 0.90 -0.35
C GLN A 50 -9.66 0.84 -1.61
N VAL A 51 -9.14 -0.35 -1.90
CA VAL A 51 -8.52 -0.62 -3.20
C VAL A 51 -9.64 -0.55 -4.22
N ALA A 52 -9.69 0.51 -5.03
CA ALA A 52 -10.65 0.61 -6.13
C ALA A 52 -10.55 -0.66 -6.99
N ALA A 53 -11.55 -1.53 -6.86
CA ALA A 53 -11.51 -2.95 -7.21
C ALA A 53 -11.21 -3.26 -8.70
N HIS A 54 -11.08 -2.25 -9.57
CA HIS A 54 -10.98 -2.42 -11.02
C HIS A 54 -9.63 -2.07 -11.66
N ARG A 55 -8.64 -1.51 -10.94
CA ARG A 55 -7.31 -1.23 -11.53
C ARG A 55 -6.29 -2.37 -11.38
N VAL A 56 -6.57 -3.36 -10.54
CA VAL A 56 -5.66 -4.48 -10.26
C VAL A 56 -5.53 -5.46 -11.43
N ALA A 57 -6.59 -5.65 -12.22
CA ALA A 57 -6.54 -6.46 -13.45
C ALA A 57 -5.53 -5.91 -14.47
N ALA A 58 -5.45 -4.58 -14.61
CA ALA A 58 -4.54 -3.92 -15.55
C ALA A 58 -3.06 -4.02 -15.12
N GLY A 59 -2.77 -4.05 -13.82
CA GLY A 59 -1.40 -4.13 -13.31
C GLY A 59 -0.78 -5.54 -13.36
N ARG A 60 -1.58 -6.60 -13.14
CA ARG A 60 -1.10 -8.00 -13.23
C ARG A 60 -0.68 -8.38 -14.65
N ALA A 61 -1.31 -7.82 -15.68
CA ALA A 61 -0.94 -8.06 -17.08
C ALA A 61 0.39 -7.38 -17.49
N ALA A 62 0.73 -6.25 -16.87
CA ALA A 62 1.89 -5.44 -17.28
C ALA A 62 3.24 -5.92 -16.74
N HIS A 63 3.27 -6.78 -15.71
CA HIS A 63 4.50 -7.26 -15.08
C HIS A 63 4.95 -8.65 -15.57
N ARG A 64 4.16 -9.31 -16.43
CA ARG A 64 4.56 -10.53 -17.13
C ARG A 64 5.01 -10.17 -18.55
N LYS A 65 6.14 -9.46 -18.68
CA LYS A 65 6.91 -9.31 -19.92
C LYS A 65 8.38 -9.30 -19.59
#